data_AF-X1DV35-F1
#
_entry.id   AF-X1DV35-F1
#
_cell.length_a   1.000
_cell.length_b   1.000
_cell.length_c   1.000
_cell.angle_alpha   90.00
_cell.angle_beta   90.00
_cell.angle_gamma   90.00
#
_symmetry.space_group_name_H-M   'P 1'
#
loop_
_entity.id
_entity.type
_entity.pdbx_description
1 polymer ?
#
loop_
_entity_poly.entity_id
_entity_poly.type
_entity_poly.pdbx_seq_one_letter_code
_entity_poly.pdbx_strand_id
1 'polypeptide(L)'
;NLGFKFGRLKNYTAPLIDRKSINVKVLEKQSYDRNPQMFSYENNFDGRRQLYSYITNTGKDCTRYILKSINKKAASSCKIKSETTENCFTIEDKVLKFEDKKDYMVAILPIGRDTNEVYLKGLETALSEEIQVGMLKKIKSLKCAEITRPG
;
A
#
# COMPACT_ATOMS: atom_id res chain seq x y z
N ASN A 1 25.78 -13.30 30.32
CA ASN A 1 24.81 -13.56 29.24
C ASN A 1 23.55 -14.13 29.89
N LEU A 2 22.41 -13.42 29.90
CA LEU A 2 21.21 -13.74 30.71
C LEU A 2 20.26 -14.80 30.07
N GLY A 3 20.68 -15.46 28.99
CA GLY A 3 19.88 -16.51 28.33
C GLY A 3 18.78 -16.01 27.38
N PHE A 4 18.70 -14.70 27.11
CA PHE A 4 17.76 -14.17 26.11
C PHE A 4 18.14 -14.58 24.68
N LYS A 5 17.12 -14.98 23.91
CA LYS A 5 17.23 -15.24 22.47
C LYS A 5 16.69 -14.02 21.71
N PHE A 6 17.42 -13.60 20.68
CA PHE A 6 17.06 -12.47 19.84
C PHE A 6 16.71 -12.95 18.43
N GLY A 7 15.68 -12.32 17.84
CA GLY A 7 15.27 -12.52 16.45
C GLY A 7 15.22 -11.19 15.70
N ARG A 8 15.00 -11.25 14.38
CA ARG A 8 14.82 -10.06 13.54
C ARG A 8 13.52 -10.15 12.76
N LEU A 9 12.63 -9.20 13.03
CA LEU A 9 11.43 -8.98 12.23
C LEU A 9 11.69 -7.88 11.20
N LYS A 10 11.00 -7.97 10.05
CA LYS A 10 10.96 -6.92 9.05
C LYS A 10 9.51 -6.54 8.81
N ASN A 11 9.25 -5.25 8.78
CA ASN A 11 7.96 -4.66 8.41
C ASN A 11 8.20 -3.72 7.22
N TYR A 12 7.25 -3.67 6.32
CA TYR A 12 7.27 -2.81 5.15
C TYR A 12 6.05 -1.90 5.16
N THR A 13 6.17 -0.73 4.54
CA THR A 13 5.08 0.24 4.44
C THR A 13 4.78 0.51 2.97
N ALA A 14 3.56 0.97 2.69
CA ALA A 14 3.23 1.48 1.37
C ALA A 14 3.71 2.94 1.22
N PRO A 15 3.96 3.41 -0.02
CA PRO A 15 4.25 4.81 -0.27
C PRO A 15 3.08 5.72 0.11
N LEU A 16 3.44 6.92 0.58
CA LEU A 16 2.52 8.04 0.71
C LEU A 16 2.57 8.89 -0.57
N ILE A 17 1.41 9.34 -1.05
CA ILE A 17 1.30 10.16 -2.26
C ILE A 17 0.46 11.42 -2.01
N ASP A 18 0.66 12.46 -2.82
CA ASP A 18 -0.19 13.66 -2.78
C ASP A 18 -1.57 13.35 -3.38
N ARG A 19 -2.63 13.51 -2.58
CA ARG A 19 -4.03 13.37 -3.00
C ARG A 19 -4.39 14.20 -4.23
N LYS A 20 -3.77 15.36 -4.44
CA LYS A 20 -4.04 16.24 -5.60
C LYS A 20 -3.57 15.63 -6.92
N SER A 21 -2.61 14.72 -6.86
CA SER A 21 -2.03 14.04 -8.01
C SER A 21 -2.83 12.81 -8.48
N ILE A 22 -3.94 12.49 -7.79
CA ILE A 22 -4.80 11.32 -8.05
C ILE A 22 -5.95 11.69 -8.97
N ASN A 23 -6.20 10.86 -9.99
CA ASN A 23 -7.40 10.98 -10.82
C ASN A 23 -8.62 10.39 -10.10
N VAL A 24 -9.22 11.17 -9.21
CA VAL A 24 -10.41 10.76 -8.44
C VAL A 24 -11.67 10.56 -9.29
N LYS A 25 -11.71 11.09 -10.52
CA LYS A 25 -12.88 10.95 -11.41
C LYS A 25 -13.12 9.53 -11.89
N VAL A 26 -12.06 8.70 -11.90
CA VAL A 26 -12.13 7.29 -12.32
C VAL A 26 -12.21 6.33 -11.13
N LEU A 27 -12.38 6.85 -9.91
CA LEU A 27 -12.41 6.07 -8.68
C LEU A 27 -13.83 6.01 -8.11
N GLU A 28 -14.15 4.88 -7.50
CA GLU A 28 -15.36 4.72 -6.71
C GLU A 28 -15.10 5.19 -5.27
N LYS A 29 -15.97 6.07 -4.77
CA LYS A 29 -15.95 6.51 -3.37
C LYS A 29 -16.50 5.41 -2.49
N GLN A 30 -15.76 5.06 -1.45
CA GLN A 30 -16.26 4.18 -0.40
C GLN A 30 -17.08 4.99 0.59
N SER A 31 -18.32 4.56 0.83
CA SER A 31 -19.19 5.16 1.84
C SER A 31 -18.67 4.84 3.24
N TYR A 32 -18.90 5.78 4.16
CA TYR A 32 -18.76 5.57 5.59
C TYR A 32 -20.14 5.49 6.24
N ASP A 33 -20.20 4.88 7.41
CA ASP A 33 -21.43 4.85 8.21
C ASP A 33 -21.80 6.27 8.64
N ARG A 34 -23.09 6.62 8.48
CA ARG A 34 -23.63 7.91 8.90
C ARG A 34 -23.82 7.98 10.42
N ASN A 35 -23.99 6.83 11.08
CA ASN A 35 -24.14 6.69 12.52
C ASN A 35 -23.06 5.73 13.06
N PRO A 36 -21.77 6.13 13.01
CA PRO A 36 -20.68 5.23 13.35
C PRO A 36 -20.74 4.80 14.81
N GLN A 37 -20.50 3.52 15.05
CA GLN A 37 -20.28 3.03 16.40
C GLN A 37 -18.93 3.53 16.93
N MET A 38 -18.95 4.03 18.16
CA MET A 38 -17.74 4.47 18.84
C MET A 38 -16.97 3.27 19.38
N PHE A 39 -15.64 3.31 19.28
CA PHE A 39 -14.78 2.26 19.82
C PHE A 39 -14.82 2.20 21.36
N SER A 40 -15.01 3.35 22.02
CA SER A 40 -15.17 3.44 23.48
C SER A 40 -16.66 3.44 23.83
N TYR A 41 -17.01 2.72 24.90
CA TYR A 41 -18.36 2.72 25.47
C TYR A 41 -18.75 4.05 26.13
N GLU A 42 -17.78 4.90 26.46
CA GLU A 42 -18.01 6.15 27.20
C GLU A 42 -18.32 7.35 26.31
N ASN A 43 -18.00 7.25 25.01
CA ASN A 43 -18.08 8.37 24.08
C ASN A 43 -19.21 8.17 23.08
N ASN A 44 -19.91 9.27 22.79
CA ASN A 44 -20.82 9.33 21.65
C ASN A 44 -20.11 9.93 20.43
N PHE A 45 -20.66 9.68 19.25
CA PHE A 45 -20.16 10.31 18.03
C PHE A 45 -20.43 11.82 18.08
N ASP A 46 -19.37 12.61 17.91
CA ASP A 46 -19.39 14.08 18.00
C ASP A 46 -19.77 14.78 16.68
N GLY A 47 -20.20 14.02 15.68
CA GLY A 47 -20.54 14.57 14.36
C GLY A 47 -19.34 14.97 13.50
N ARG A 48 -18.11 14.63 13.89
CA ARG A 48 -16.91 14.99 13.12
C ARG A 48 -17.00 14.50 11.67
N ARG A 49 -16.58 15.36 10.73
CA ARG A 49 -16.55 15.00 9.31
C ARG A 49 -15.70 13.74 9.08
N GLN A 50 -16.33 12.74 8.45
CA GLN A 50 -15.67 11.54 7.95
C GLN A 50 -15.04 11.82 6.58
N LEU A 51 -13.88 11.22 6.33
CA LEU A 51 -13.17 11.37 5.06
C LEU A 51 -13.46 10.16 4.17
N TYR A 52 -13.63 10.40 2.87
CA TYR A 52 -13.81 9.32 1.91
C TYR A 52 -12.49 8.60 1.64
N SER A 53 -12.55 7.28 1.57
CA SER A 53 -11.52 6.46 0.94
C SER A 53 -11.95 6.06 -0.47
N TYR A 54 -10.99 5.55 -1.24
CA TYR A 54 -11.21 5.09 -2.61
C TYR A 54 -10.59 3.72 -2.79
N ILE A 55 -11.13 2.96 -3.74
CA ILE A 55 -10.55 1.69 -4.16
C ILE A 55 -10.04 1.83 -5.59
N THR A 56 -8.84 1.33 -5.82
CA THR A 56 -8.29 1.11 -7.15
C THR A 56 -7.68 -0.27 -7.24
N ASN A 57 -7.20 -0.66 -8.41
CA ASN A 57 -6.58 -1.95 -8.62
C ASN A 57 -5.27 -1.79 -9.40
N THR A 58 -4.29 -2.65 -9.13
CA THR A 58 -2.97 -2.58 -9.79
C THR A 58 -3.10 -2.70 -11.32
N GLY A 59 -3.97 -3.57 -11.78
CA GLY A 59 -4.12 -3.97 -13.17
C GLY A 59 -2.95 -4.81 -13.67
N LYS A 60 -3.17 -5.46 -14.82
CA LYS A 60 -2.21 -6.37 -15.47
C LYS A 60 -0.84 -5.74 -15.72
N ASP A 61 -0.82 -4.47 -16.13
CA ASP A 61 0.42 -3.80 -16.53
C ASP A 61 1.31 -3.47 -15.33
N CYS A 62 0.71 -3.11 -14.20
CA CYS A 62 1.42 -2.90 -12.93
C CYS A 62 1.97 -4.21 -12.40
N THR A 63 1.15 -5.27 -12.34
CA THR A 63 1.57 -6.61 -11.92
C THR A 63 2.74 -7.13 -12.77
N ARG A 64 2.67 -6.97 -14.11
CA ARG A 64 3.76 -7.34 -15.02
C ARG A 64 5.02 -6.51 -14.80
N TYR A 65 4.87 -5.22 -14.51
CA TYR A 65 6.00 -4.33 -14.21
C TYR A 65 6.72 -4.74 -12.92
N ILE A 66 5.96 -5.09 -11.88
CA ILE A 66 6.49 -5.60 -10.60
C ILE A 66 7.28 -6.89 -10.83
N LEU A 67 6.69 -7.90 -11.50
CA LEU A 67 7.37 -9.16 -11.86
C LEU A 67 8.70 -8.92 -12.58
N LYS A 68 8.70 -8.06 -13.61
CA LYS A 68 9.91 -7.73 -14.37
C LYS A 68 10.98 -7.04 -13.51
N SER A 69 10.57 -6.24 -12.54
CA SER A 69 11.47 -5.50 -11.65
C SER A 69 12.12 -6.42 -10.60
N ILE A 70 11.39 -7.44 -10.14
CA ILE A 70 11.91 -8.47 -9.22
C ILE A 70 12.91 -9.39 -9.94
N ASN A 71 12.59 -9.85 -11.16
CA ASN A 71 13.48 -10.75 -11.92
C ASN A 71 14.85 -10.11 -12.20
N LYS A 72 14.93 -8.78 -12.31
CA LYS A 72 16.20 -8.07 -12.40
C LYS A 72 16.99 -8.07 -11.08
N LYS A 73 16.32 -8.04 -9.92
CA LYS A 73 16.96 -8.07 -8.59
C LYS A 73 17.42 -9.47 -8.18
N ALA A 74 16.77 -10.54 -8.67
CA ALA A 74 17.20 -11.91 -8.45
C ALA A 74 18.62 -12.18 -8.97
N ALA A 75 19.09 -11.40 -9.94
CA ALA A 75 20.47 -11.44 -10.43
C ALA A 75 21.48 -10.69 -9.54
N SER A 76 21.05 -9.93 -8.51
CA SER A 76 21.93 -8.97 -7.83
C SER A 76 21.95 -8.99 -6.30
N SER A 77 20.93 -9.47 -5.57
CA SER A 77 21.02 -9.50 -4.09
C SER A 77 19.78 -10.07 -3.38
N CYS A 78 20.03 -10.68 -2.22
CA CYS A 78 19.08 -10.92 -1.11
C CYS A 78 18.33 -12.27 -1.05
N LYS A 79 19.09 -13.36 -0.97
CA LYS A 79 18.77 -14.45 -0.03
C LYS A 79 19.00 -13.96 1.42
N ILE A 80 18.08 -13.16 1.96
CA ILE A 80 18.00 -13.00 3.42
C ILE A 80 16.66 -13.60 3.84
N LYS A 81 16.69 -14.88 4.19
CA LYS A 81 15.61 -15.57 4.89
C LYS A 81 15.46 -14.94 6.28
N SER A 82 14.82 -13.78 6.36
CA SER A 82 14.20 -13.32 7.59
C SER A 82 12.80 -13.92 7.61
N GLU A 83 12.43 -14.58 8.71
CA GLU A 83 11.08 -15.07 8.92
C GLU A 83 10.11 -13.88 8.88
N THR A 84 9.44 -13.72 7.74
CA THR A 84 8.23 -12.91 7.67
C THR A 84 7.14 -13.69 8.38
N THR A 85 6.43 -13.06 9.31
CA THR A 85 5.20 -13.65 9.85
C THR A 85 4.25 -13.91 8.67
N GLU A 86 3.55 -15.04 8.67
CA GLU A 86 2.84 -15.60 7.49
C GLU A 86 1.82 -14.66 6.81
N ASN A 87 1.53 -13.51 7.42
CA ASN A 87 0.45 -12.60 7.03
C ASN A 87 0.90 -11.20 6.53
N CYS A 88 2.18 -10.87 6.55
CA CYS A 88 2.67 -9.54 6.12
C CYS A 88 3.45 -9.61 4.80
N PHE A 89 2.74 -9.88 3.70
CA PHE A 89 3.33 -9.91 2.36
C PHE A 89 3.44 -8.50 1.76
N THR A 90 4.61 -8.16 1.22
CA THR A 90 4.76 -7.04 0.30
C THR A 90 3.99 -7.30 -1.00
N ILE A 91 3.79 -6.27 -1.82
CA ILE A 91 3.16 -6.43 -3.14
C ILE A 91 3.99 -7.33 -4.05
N GLU A 92 5.33 -7.24 -4.01
CA GLU A 92 6.20 -8.14 -4.75
C GLU A 92 6.08 -9.60 -4.29
N ASP A 93 5.98 -9.85 -2.99
CA ASP A 93 5.76 -11.20 -2.47
C ASP A 93 4.40 -11.76 -2.89
N LYS A 94 3.34 -10.94 -2.84
CA LYS A 94 1.99 -11.33 -3.30
C LYS A 94 2.02 -11.71 -4.78
N VAL A 95 2.68 -10.87 -5.60
CA VAL A 95 2.77 -11.06 -7.05
C VAL A 95 3.56 -12.33 -7.42
N LEU A 96 4.64 -12.65 -6.69
CA LEU A 96 5.40 -13.90 -6.86
C LEU A 96 4.63 -15.13 -6.36
N LYS A 97 3.94 -15.02 -5.23
CA LYS A 97 3.23 -16.16 -4.63
C LYS A 97 1.97 -16.53 -5.39
N PHE A 98 1.32 -15.55 -6.02
CA PHE A 98 0.06 -15.70 -6.74
C PHE A 98 0.21 -15.28 -8.21
N GLU A 99 1.06 -15.97 -8.96
CA GLU A 99 1.43 -15.61 -10.33
C GLU A 99 0.24 -15.55 -11.31
N ASP A 100 -0.78 -16.38 -11.10
CA ASP A 100 -2.01 -16.38 -11.90
C ASP A 100 -2.89 -15.14 -11.67
N LYS A 101 -2.72 -14.48 -10.51
CA LYS A 101 -3.50 -13.31 -10.12
C LYS A 101 -2.93 -12.07 -10.79
N LYS A 102 -3.72 -11.52 -11.71
CA LYS A 102 -3.34 -10.40 -12.57
C LYS A 102 -3.61 -9.03 -11.95
N ASP A 103 -4.32 -8.99 -10.84
CA ASP A 103 -4.82 -7.75 -10.27
C ASP A 103 -4.94 -7.82 -8.75
N TYR A 104 -4.61 -6.73 -8.07
CA TYR A 104 -4.63 -6.60 -6.62
C TYR A 104 -5.34 -5.31 -6.24
N MET A 105 -6.27 -5.43 -5.30
CA MET A 105 -7.01 -4.29 -4.78
C MET A 105 -6.09 -3.41 -3.92
N VAL A 106 -6.18 -2.11 -4.14
CA VAL A 106 -5.43 -1.08 -3.41
C VAL A 106 -6.43 -0.08 -2.85
N ALA A 107 -6.38 0.13 -1.53
CA ALA A 107 -7.20 1.13 -0.86
C ALA A 107 -6.39 2.42 -0.69
N ILE A 108 -6.97 3.53 -1.13
CA ILE A 108 -6.41 4.88 -1.00
C ILE A 108 -7.04 5.51 0.24
N LEU A 109 -6.23 5.63 1.30
CA LEU A 109 -6.69 6.03 2.63
C LEU A 109 -6.14 7.42 3.00
N PRO A 110 -6.99 8.41 3.33
CA PRO A 110 -6.50 9.66 3.89
C PRO A 110 -5.87 9.42 5.26
N ILE A 111 -4.67 9.98 5.49
CA ILE A 111 -3.95 9.79 6.76
C ILE A 111 -4.33 10.83 7.83
N GLY A 112 -4.93 11.95 7.42
CA GLY A 112 -5.30 13.04 8.31
C GLY A 112 -6.18 14.09 7.62
N ARG A 113 -6.71 15.03 8.40
CA ARG A 113 -7.55 16.14 7.91
C ARG A 113 -6.71 17.32 7.41
N ASP A 114 -5.54 17.51 8.02
CA ASP A 114 -4.69 18.67 7.80
C ASP A 114 -3.49 18.37 6.87
N THR A 115 -3.60 17.30 6.08
CA THR A 115 -2.58 16.89 5.10
C THR A 115 -3.24 16.47 3.79
N ASN A 116 -2.48 16.59 2.69
CA ASN A 116 -2.86 16.04 1.41
C ASN A 116 -2.27 14.64 1.17
N GLU A 117 -1.49 14.09 2.10
CA GLU A 117 -0.94 12.74 1.95
C GLU A 117 -2.04 11.68 2.08
N VAL A 118 -1.95 10.66 1.23
CA VAL A 118 -2.78 9.44 1.33
C VAL A 118 -1.90 8.20 1.31
N TYR A 119 -2.35 7.18 2.02
CA TYR A 119 -1.70 5.88 2.14
C TYR A 119 -2.29 4.88 1.15
N LEU A 120 -1.42 4.17 0.44
CA LEU A 120 -1.80 3.16 -0.58
C LEU A 120 -1.81 1.75 0.00
N LYS A 121 -2.76 1.46 0.90
CA LYS A 121 -2.88 0.16 1.55
C LYS A 121 -3.02 -0.95 0.52
N GLY A 122 -2.15 -1.96 0.62
CA GLY A 122 -2.03 -3.06 -0.34
C GLY A 122 -0.81 -2.97 -1.25
N LEU A 123 -0.10 -1.83 -1.28
CA LEU A 123 1.16 -1.62 -2.00
C LEU A 123 2.38 -1.54 -1.07
N GLU A 124 2.34 -2.20 0.09
CA GLU A 124 3.50 -2.34 0.97
C GLU A 124 4.67 -2.97 0.21
N THR A 125 5.87 -2.39 0.26
CA THR A 125 6.96 -2.80 -0.63
C THR A 125 8.35 -2.56 -0.02
N ALA A 126 9.33 -3.33 -0.49
CA ALA A 126 10.77 -3.14 -0.25
C ALA A 126 11.51 -2.69 -1.53
N LEU A 127 10.77 -2.39 -2.60
CA LEU A 127 11.32 -1.96 -3.88
C LEU A 127 11.83 -0.53 -3.82
N SER A 128 12.82 -0.19 -4.66
CA SER A 128 13.38 1.16 -4.70
C SER A 128 12.33 2.17 -5.15
N GLU A 129 12.46 3.42 -4.72
CA GLU A 129 11.56 4.52 -5.09
C GLU A 129 11.33 4.61 -6.61
N GLU A 130 12.37 4.43 -7.43
CA GLU A 130 12.23 4.41 -8.90
C GLU A 130 11.22 3.35 -9.39
N ILE A 131 11.26 2.16 -8.78
CA ILE A 131 10.32 1.08 -9.11
C ILE A 131 8.93 1.42 -8.56
N GLN A 132 8.84 2.04 -7.38
CA GLN A 132 7.55 2.49 -6.83
C GLN A 132 6.89 3.51 -7.77
N VAL A 133 7.62 4.52 -8.26
CA VAL A 133 7.14 5.49 -9.25
C VAL A 133 6.70 4.78 -10.53
N GLY A 134 7.49 3.83 -11.02
CA GLY A 134 7.16 3.04 -12.21
C GLY A 134 5.87 2.22 -12.03
N MET A 135 5.66 1.64 -10.85
CA MET A 135 4.47 0.89 -10.47
C MET A 135 3.23 1.79 -10.48
N LEU A 136 3.27 2.94 -9.81
CA LEU A 136 2.15 3.88 -9.73
C LEU A 136 1.73 4.39 -11.11
N LYS A 137 2.69 4.68 -12.00
CA LYS A 137 2.44 5.11 -13.38
C LYS A 137 1.64 4.08 -14.22
N LYS A 138 1.60 2.81 -13.81
CA LYS A 138 0.81 1.76 -14.47
C LYS A 138 -0.61 1.61 -13.91
N ILE A 139 -0.90 2.20 -12.76
CA ILE A 139 -2.22 2.19 -12.15
C ILE A 139 -3.04 3.34 -12.74
N LYS A 140 -4.20 3.03 -13.35
CA LYS A 140 -5.01 3.99 -14.12
C LYS A 140 -5.31 5.29 -13.37
N SER A 141 -5.66 5.19 -12.09
CA SER A 141 -6.01 6.32 -11.23
C SER A 141 -4.79 7.09 -10.69
N LEU A 142 -3.60 6.47 -10.71
CA LEU A 142 -2.35 6.97 -10.11
C LEU A 142 -1.28 7.30 -11.16
N LYS A 143 -1.66 7.40 -12.44
CA LYS A 143 -0.71 7.64 -13.54
C LYS A 143 0.17 8.88 -13.35
N CYS A 144 -0.40 9.91 -12.71
CA CYS A 144 0.28 11.17 -12.39
C CYS A 144 0.61 11.30 -10.90
N ALA A 145 0.51 10.20 -10.13
CA ALA A 145 0.68 10.27 -8.69
C ALA A 145 2.11 10.69 -8.32
N GLU A 146 2.21 11.63 -7.40
CA GLU A 146 3.48 12.12 -6.84
C GLU A 146 3.70 11.48 -5.47
N ILE A 147 4.80 10.74 -5.35
CA ILE A 147 5.21 10.14 -4.08
C ILE A 147 5.74 11.25 -3.17
N THR A 148 5.14 11.42 -2.00
CA THR A 148 5.64 12.31 -0.96
C THR A 148 6.62 11.59 -0.04
N ARG A 149 6.40 10.29 0.20
CA ARG A 149 7.31 9.42 0.96
C ARG A 149 7.35 8.02 0.34
N PRO A 150 8.52 7.51 -0.05
CA PRO A 150 8.64 6.13 -0.52
C PRO A 150 8.30 5.14 0.60
N GLY A 151 7.81 3.97 0.20
CA GLY A 151 7.53 2.83 1.08
C GLY A 151 8.79 2.11 1.54
#